data_AF-A0A937F3H8-F1
#
_entry.id   AF-A0A937F3H8-F1
#
_cell.length_a   1.000
_cell.length_b   1.000
_cell.length_c   1.000
_cell.angle_alpha   90.00
_cell.angle_beta   90.00
_cell.angle_gamma   90.00
#
_symmetry.space_group_name_H-M   'P 1'
#
loop_
_entity.id
_entity.type
_entity.pdbx_description
1 polymer ?
#
loop_
_entity_poly.entity_id
_entity_poly.type
_entity_poly.pdbx_seq_one_letter_code
_entity_poly.pdbx_strand_id
1 'polypeptide(L)'
;MAKQPKQPQNTDVVLGNQTEPPISSAILGGLEGLQQRFPHLDVVQKLAVMPSILELGEPGIDLLIAILHDDSIAIRSQAYQSLHHIDSEKAKSAISMGIPLKPGDTLYCVYEIPFGYDDETYYLCNSIPEATARVGDYTDIIEHSSSEEIDWESLDPEEFDALMEESEIPKLISQHLLRETAEETAELLHQQYILDRHTPNLFEFDWVRMIEFDMNAWCAANGLPLQQPEQDWWEMGHQLVEELKTQQQVELLSKLWKDTAGRLAVIQEQSVNHNCYFKVTRSL
;
A
#
# COMPACT_ATOMS: atom_id res chain seq x y z
N MET A 1 20.81 41.51 52.37
CA MET A 1 20.80 40.11 51.92
C MET A 1 20.26 40.08 50.49
N ALA A 2 21.13 39.82 49.50
CA ALA A 2 20.74 39.79 48.09
C ALA A 2 20.17 38.41 47.74
N LYS A 3 18.97 38.37 47.13
CA LYS A 3 18.37 37.14 46.61
C LYS A 3 19.16 36.70 45.37
N GLN A 4 19.67 35.47 45.38
CA GLN A 4 20.27 34.85 44.19
C GLN A 4 19.21 34.69 43.09
N PRO A 5 19.54 34.97 41.81
CA PRO A 5 18.63 34.70 40.70
C PRO A 5 18.48 33.19 40.52
N LYS A 6 17.24 32.70 40.54
CA LYS A 6 16.93 31.32 40.18
C LYS A 6 17.30 31.12 38.71
N GLN A 7 18.08 30.09 38.44
CA GLN A 7 18.43 29.67 37.08
C GLN A 7 17.14 29.20 36.40
N PRO A 8 16.82 29.70 35.19
CA PRO A 8 15.58 29.33 34.52
C PRO A 8 15.57 27.84 34.21
N GLN A 9 14.46 27.17 34.50
CA GLN A 9 14.27 25.76 34.15
C GLN A 9 13.93 25.64 32.66
N ASN A 10 14.14 24.47 32.06
CA ASN A 10 13.80 24.22 30.66
C ASN A 10 12.29 24.40 30.34
N THR A 11 11.47 24.64 31.37
CA THR A 11 10.03 24.92 31.31
C THR A 11 9.68 26.40 31.52
N ASP A 12 10.66 27.29 31.75
CA ASP A 12 10.40 28.71 31.99
C ASP A 12 10.11 29.48 30.69
N VAL A 13 9.03 30.27 30.72
CA VAL A 13 8.44 30.97 29.57
C VAL A 13 9.33 32.12 29.09
N VAL A 14 9.67 32.13 27.79
CA VAL A 14 10.25 33.28 27.09
C VAL A 14 9.27 33.73 25.99
N LEU A 15 8.68 34.92 26.15
CA LEU A 15 7.76 35.52 25.16
C LEU A 15 8.57 36.14 24.01
N GLY A 16 8.50 35.55 22.82
CA GLY A 16 9.12 36.04 21.59
C GLY A 16 8.21 36.93 20.73
N ASN A 17 8.78 37.93 20.06
CA ASN A 17 8.11 38.85 19.13
C ASN A 17 7.67 38.17 17.82
N GLN A 18 6.63 38.76 17.18
CA GLN A 18 5.87 38.29 16.01
C GLN A 18 6.63 38.28 14.66
N THR A 19 7.70 37.52 14.55
CA THR A 19 8.29 37.13 13.26
C THR A 19 8.30 35.61 13.19
N GLU A 20 7.90 35.03 12.04
CA GLU A 20 7.91 33.57 11.82
C GLU A 20 9.23 32.98 12.29
N PRO A 21 9.22 32.28 13.43
CA PRO A 21 10.46 32.03 14.13
C PRO A 21 11.03 30.69 13.58
N PRO A 22 12.37 30.54 13.53
CA PRO A 22 13.02 29.37 12.94
C PRO A 22 12.53 28.07 13.60
N ILE A 23 12.55 26.93 12.92
CA ILE A 23 12.00 25.65 13.45
C ILE A 23 12.46 25.32 14.88
N SER A 24 13.70 25.69 15.25
CA SER A 24 14.26 25.55 16.61
C SER A 24 13.63 26.44 17.69
N SER A 25 12.94 27.50 17.30
CA SER A 25 12.21 28.41 18.18
C SER A 25 10.85 27.88 18.64
N ALA A 26 10.34 26.82 17.99
CA ALA A 26 9.14 26.12 18.40
C ALA A 26 9.27 25.52 19.82
N ILE A 27 10.49 25.45 20.36
CA ILE A 27 10.83 24.95 21.70
C ILE A 27 10.96 26.11 22.71
N LEU A 28 11.14 27.37 22.28
CA LEU A 28 11.44 28.51 23.18
C LEU A 28 10.30 28.94 24.11
N GLY A 29 9.11 28.32 24.01
CA GLY A 29 7.96 28.61 24.85
C GLY A 29 7.50 27.44 25.73
N GLY A 30 8.28 26.37 25.83
CA GLY A 30 7.87 25.15 26.53
C GLY A 30 6.58 24.52 25.96
N LEU A 31 5.88 23.73 26.78
CA LEU A 31 4.64 23.05 26.40
C LEU A 31 3.55 24.03 25.92
N GLU A 32 3.36 25.15 26.63
CA GLU A 32 2.33 26.14 26.33
C GLU A 32 2.58 26.83 24.98
N GLY A 33 3.83 27.23 24.73
CA GLY A 33 4.20 27.81 23.44
C GLY A 33 4.08 26.81 22.30
N LEU A 34 4.36 25.53 22.55
CA LEU A 34 4.17 24.47 21.56
C LEU A 34 2.69 24.24 21.27
N GLN A 35 1.84 24.12 22.28
CA GLN A 35 0.39 23.96 22.12
C GLN A 35 -0.25 25.12 21.35
N GLN A 36 0.20 26.36 21.58
CA GLN A 36 -0.30 27.53 20.87
C GLN A 36 0.12 27.56 19.39
N ARG A 37 1.35 27.15 19.09
CA ARG A 37 1.89 27.22 17.72
C ARG A 37 1.54 26.01 16.87
N PHE A 38 1.48 24.83 17.48
CA PHE A 38 1.34 23.56 16.77
C PHE A 38 0.20 23.53 15.75
N PRO A 39 -1.02 24.02 16.05
CA PRO A 39 -2.12 24.02 15.09
C PRO A 39 -1.85 24.86 13.83
N HIS A 40 -0.95 25.84 13.92
CA HIS A 40 -0.60 26.78 12.86
C HIS A 40 0.65 26.37 12.06
N LEU A 41 1.35 25.33 12.49
CA LEU A 41 2.51 24.79 11.77
C LEU A 41 2.06 24.02 10.52
N ASP A 42 2.86 24.07 9.46
CA ASP A 42 2.67 23.18 8.31
C ASP A 42 3.04 21.73 8.66
N VAL A 43 2.75 20.79 7.75
CA VAL A 43 2.99 19.36 8.00
C VAL A 43 4.46 19.07 8.28
N VAL A 44 5.39 19.67 7.54
CA VAL A 44 6.83 19.44 7.70
C VAL A 44 7.31 19.95 9.05
N GLN A 45 6.86 21.14 9.44
CA GLN A 45 7.15 21.76 10.73
C GLN A 45 6.55 20.95 11.90
N LYS A 46 5.30 20.48 11.77
CA LYS A 46 4.66 19.61 12.77
C LYS A 46 5.45 18.31 12.98
N LEU A 47 5.90 17.67 11.91
CA LEU A 47 6.74 16.47 12.01
C LEU A 47 8.08 16.78 12.69
N ALA A 48 8.71 17.91 12.34
CA ALA A 48 10.00 18.30 12.89
C ALA A 48 9.97 18.57 14.41
N VAL A 49 8.81 18.98 14.96
CA VAL A 49 8.66 19.23 16.41
C VAL A 49 8.20 18.01 17.21
N MET A 50 7.79 16.91 16.57
CA MET A 50 7.35 15.68 17.25
C MET A 50 8.38 15.14 18.26
N PRO A 51 9.70 15.07 17.96
CA PRO A 51 10.68 14.56 18.91
C PRO A 51 10.72 15.35 20.22
N SER A 52 10.55 16.68 20.15
CA SER A 52 10.53 17.54 21.33
C SER A 52 9.30 17.33 22.21
N ILE A 53 8.19 16.81 21.68
CA ILE A 53 7.00 16.47 22.47
C ILE A 53 7.29 15.28 23.39
N LEU A 54 8.07 14.31 22.93
CA LEU A 54 8.46 13.14 23.72
C LEU A 54 9.31 13.51 24.94
N GLU A 55 10.08 14.58 24.85
CA GLU A 55 10.91 15.08 25.95
C GLU A 55 10.09 15.71 27.09
N LEU A 56 8.81 16.02 26.86
CA LEU A 56 7.92 16.67 27.84
C LEU A 56 7.32 15.69 28.86
N GLY A 57 7.54 14.39 28.73
CA GLY A 57 6.99 13.37 29.63
C GLY A 57 5.46 13.24 29.54
N GLU A 58 4.77 13.11 30.68
CA GLU A 58 3.31 12.95 30.75
C GLU A 58 2.52 14.04 29.99
N PRO A 59 2.82 15.35 30.13
CA PRO A 59 2.19 16.37 29.31
C PRO A 59 2.43 16.22 27.79
N GLY A 60 3.56 15.61 27.41
CA GLY A 60 3.85 15.26 26.02
C GLY A 60 2.93 14.16 25.49
N ILE A 61 2.62 13.16 26.32
CA ILE A 61 1.63 12.11 26.00
C ILE A 61 0.26 12.75 25.71
N ASP A 62 -0.16 13.70 26.55
CA ASP A 62 -1.46 14.37 26.38
C ASP A 62 -1.53 15.16 25.07
N LEU A 63 -0.41 15.82 24.73
CA LEU A 63 -0.29 16.51 23.47
C LEU A 63 -0.33 15.54 22.28
N LEU A 64 0.39 14.41 22.33
CA LEU A 64 0.35 13.39 21.28
C LEU A 64 -1.06 12.80 21.10
N ILE A 65 -1.79 12.58 22.20
CA ILE A 65 -3.19 12.13 22.15
C ILE A 65 -4.07 13.18 21.45
N ALA A 66 -3.86 14.48 21.73
CA ALA A 66 -4.57 15.53 21.00
C ALA A 66 -4.21 15.55 19.50
N ILE A 67 -2.94 15.28 19.17
CA ILE A 67 -2.43 15.24 17.79
C ILE A 67 -3.01 14.05 16.99
N LEU A 68 -3.49 12.99 17.63
CA LEU A 68 -4.28 11.95 16.95
C LEU A 68 -5.53 12.50 16.27
N HIS A 69 -5.94 13.74 16.53
CA HIS A 69 -7.06 14.40 15.85
C HIS A 69 -6.63 15.48 14.84
N ASP A 70 -5.35 15.55 14.48
CA ASP A 70 -4.83 16.47 13.44
C ASP A 70 -5.51 16.21 12.08
N ASP A 71 -5.55 17.21 11.20
CA ASP A 71 -6.14 17.07 9.86
C ASP A 71 -5.28 16.25 8.91
N SER A 72 -3.96 16.26 9.09
CA SER A 72 -3.04 15.47 8.27
C SER A 72 -2.90 14.04 8.79
N ILE A 73 -3.16 13.06 7.92
CA ILE A 73 -2.96 11.63 8.25
C ILE A 73 -1.51 11.31 8.60
N ALA A 74 -0.54 11.99 7.96
CA ALA A 74 0.87 11.82 8.28
C ALA A 74 1.17 12.22 9.73
N ILE A 75 0.56 13.30 10.20
CA ILE A 75 0.71 13.78 11.58
C ILE A 75 0.05 12.82 12.57
N ARG A 76 -1.18 12.36 12.28
CA ARG A 76 -1.87 11.37 13.12
C ARG A 76 -1.09 10.05 13.21
N SER A 77 -0.55 9.57 12.09
CA SER A 77 0.27 8.35 12.03
C SER A 77 1.56 8.50 12.86
N GLN A 78 2.26 9.62 12.74
CA GLN A 78 3.47 9.87 13.53
C GLN A 78 3.17 9.94 15.04
N ALA A 79 2.06 10.56 15.43
CA ALA A 79 1.64 10.61 16.83
C ALA A 79 1.29 9.21 17.36
N TYR A 80 0.59 8.40 16.56
CA TYR A 80 0.31 7.00 16.89
C TYR A 80 1.58 6.19 17.10
N GLN A 81 2.54 6.26 16.16
CA GLN A 81 3.82 5.56 16.27
C GLN A 81 4.58 5.99 17.54
N SER A 82 4.59 7.30 17.80
CA SER A 82 5.23 7.87 18.98
C SER A 82 4.59 7.34 20.27
N LEU A 83 3.25 7.32 20.36
CA LEU A 83 2.51 6.76 21.49
C LEU A 83 2.71 5.25 21.65
N HIS A 84 2.85 4.51 20.56
CA HIS A 84 3.07 3.06 20.57
C HIS A 84 4.41 2.67 21.23
N HIS A 85 5.41 3.55 21.19
CA HIS A 85 6.71 3.31 21.83
C HIS A 85 6.78 3.75 23.30
N ILE A 86 5.72 4.37 23.84
CA ILE A 86 5.68 4.83 25.22
C ILE A 86 5.04 3.76 26.11
N ASP A 87 5.77 3.31 27.14
CA ASP A 87 5.22 2.40 28.15
C ASP A 87 4.35 3.16 29.17
N SER A 88 3.18 3.58 28.72
CA SER A 88 2.16 4.24 29.54
C SER A 88 0.79 3.64 29.24
N GLU A 89 0.03 3.28 30.28
CA GLU A 89 -1.34 2.79 30.13
C GLU A 89 -2.25 3.82 29.43
N LYS A 90 -1.97 5.12 29.64
CA LYS A 90 -2.68 6.20 28.96
C LYS A 90 -2.41 6.18 27.45
N ALA A 91 -1.15 6.03 27.06
CA ALA A 91 -0.76 5.93 25.65
C ALA A 91 -1.37 4.68 24.99
N LYS A 92 -1.23 3.51 25.63
CA LYS A 92 -1.80 2.23 25.15
C LYS A 92 -3.32 2.30 24.96
N SER A 93 -4.02 2.90 25.93
CA SER A 93 -5.48 3.07 25.85
C SER A 93 -5.87 3.98 24.69
N ALA A 94 -5.17 5.10 24.50
CA ALA A 94 -5.47 6.07 23.45
C ALA A 94 -5.33 5.50 22.03
N ILE A 95 -4.37 4.60 21.81
CA ILE A 95 -4.11 4.00 20.50
C ILE A 95 -4.74 2.61 20.30
N SER A 96 -5.51 2.12 21.28
CA SER A 96 -6.05 0.75 21.28
C SER A 96 -6.92 0.41 20.05
N MET A 97 -7.55 1.41 19.45
CA MET A 97 -8.40 1.25 18.27
C MET A 97 -7.63 1.34 16.95
N GLY A 98 -6.41 1.88 16.94
CA GLY A 98 -5.62 2.16 15.74
C GLY A 98 -5.43 3.65 15.48
N ILE A 99 -4.96 3.98 14.26
CA ILE A 99 -4.81 5.37 13.80
C ILE A 99 -6.21 5.87 13.38
N PRO A 100 -6.74 6.94 13.98
CA PRO A 100 -8.02 7.49 13.55
C PRO A 100 -7.92 8.05 12.13
N LEU A 101 -8.87 7.66 11.29
CA LEU A 101 -9.05 8.12 9.92
C LEU A 101 -10.23 9.08 9.83
N LYS A 102 -10.11 10.07 8.96
CA LYS A 102 -11.10 11.09 8.63
C LYS A 102 -11.57 10.92 7.18
N PRO A 103 -12.80 11.36 6.85
CA PRO A 103 -13.24 11.44 5.46
C PRO A 103 -12.24 12.23 4.59
N GLY A 104 -11.89 11.66 3.44
CA GLY A 104 -10.91 12.23 2.51
C GLY A 104 -9.48 11.76 2.70
N ASP A 105 -9.17 11.02 3.78
CA ASP A 105 -7.89 10.32 3.89
C ASP A 105 -7.74 9.29 2.78
N THR A 106 -6.51 9.10 2.28
CA THR A 106 -6.19 8.08 1.29
C THR A 106 -5.52 6.88 1.94
N LEU A 107 -6.03 5.69 1.62
CA LEU A 107 -5.38 4.41 1.88
C LEU A 107 -4.90 3.81 0.57
N TYR A 108 -3.78 3.09 0.63
CA TYR A 108 -3.24 2.32 -0.49
C TYR A 108 -3.49 0.84 -0.21
N CYS A 109 -4.43 0.26 -0.93
CA CYS A 109 -4.86 -1.12 -0.76
C CYS A 109 -4.12 -2.00 -1.76
N VAL A 110 -3.43 -3.02 -1.26
CA VAL A 110 -2.74 -4.02 -2.08
C VAL A 110 -3.69 -5.19 -2.29
N TYR A 111 -3.97 -5.46 -3.56
CA TYR A 111 -4.81 -6.57 -3.99
C TYR A 111 -3.96 -7.64 -4.66
N GLU A 112 -4.23 -8.88 -4.32
CA GLU A 112 -3.88 -10.04 -5.13
C GLU A 112 -4.86 -10.09 -6.30
N ILE A 113 -4.33 -10.16 -7.51
CA ILE A 113 -5.14 -10.34 -8.71
C ILE A 113 -5.26 -11.83 -8.95
N PRO A 114 -6.47 -12.40 -8.83
CA PRO A 114 -6.67 -13.78 -9.20
C PRO A 114 -6.61 -13.88 -10.71
N PHE A 115 -6.46 -15.12 -11.15
CA PHE A 115 -6.40 -15.42 -12.53
C PHE A 115 -7.26 -16.64 -12.84
N GLY A 116 -7.95 -16.59 -13.98
CA GLY A 116 -8.86 -17.64 -14.44
C GLY A 116 -8.43 -18.21 -15.78
N TYR A 117 -8.90 -19.43 -16.04
CA TYR A 117 -8.77 -20.12 -17.31
C TYR A 117 -10.15 -20.57 -17.76
N ASP A 118 -10.46 -20.35 -19.04
CA ASP A 118 -11.45 -21.15 -19.74
C ASP A 118 -10.76 -22.07 -20.76
N ASP A 119 -11.54 -22.84 -21.54
CA ASP A 119 -11.01 -23.82 -22.48
C ASP A 119 -10.20 -23.20 -23.64
N GLU A 120 -10.32 -21.88 -23.88
CA GLU A 120 -9.72 -21.19 -25.04
C GLU A 120 -8.83 -20.00 -24.68
N THR A 121 -9.01 -19.40 -23.50
CA THR A 121 -8.40 -18.13 -23.09
C THR A 121 -8.14 -18.05 -21.58
N TYR A 122 -7.28 -17.09 -21.24
CA TYR A 122 -6.91 -16.75 -19.88
C TYR A 122 -7.27 -15.28 -19.63
N TYR A 123 -7.65 -14.93 -18.41
CA TYR A 123 -7.84 -13.53 -18.01
C TYR A 123 -7.22 -13.22 -16.65
N LEU A 124 -6.57 -12.04 -16.58
CA LEU A 124 -6.32 -11.35 -15.31
C LEU A 124 -7.55 -10.52 -14.99
N CYS A 125 -8.22 -10.82 -13.87
CA CYS A 125 -9.30 -9.98 -13.39
C CYS A 125 -8.72 -8.69 -12.77
N ASN A 126 -8.39 -7.71 -13.60
CA ASN A 126 -7.88 -6.42 -13.17
C ASN A 126 -8.99 -5.43 -12.76
N SER A 127 -10.26 -5.81 -12.92
CA SER A 127 -11.39 -5.02 -12.41
C SER A 127 -11.46 -5.20 -10.90
N ILE A 128 -10.74 -4.34 -10.19
CA ILE A 128 -10.96 -4.18 -8.75
C ILE A 128 -12.38 -3.63 -8.61
N PRO A 129 -13.29 -4.31 -7.89
CA PRO A 129 -14.65 -3.81 -7.72
C PRO A 129 -14.57 -2.36 -7.25
N GLU A 130 -15.13 -1.43 -8.02
CA GLU A 130 -15.32 -0.08 -7.50
C GLU A 130 -16.11 -0.24 -6.20
N ALA A 131 -15.57 0.23 -5.08
CA ALA A 131 -16.22 0.12 -3.76
C ALA A 131 -17.58 0.85 -3.68
N THR A 132 -18.10 1.34 -4.81
CA THR A 132 -19.43 1.93 -5.01
C THR A 132 -20.38 1.08 -5.86
N ALA A 133 -19.91 0.02 -6.51
CA ALA A 133 -20.80 -0.94 -7.14
C ALA A 133 -21.47 -1.77 -6.03
N ARG A 134 -22.75 -1.51 -5.81
CA ARG A 134 -23.61 -2.41 -5.05
C ARG A 134 -23.34 -3.84 -5.51
N VAL A 135 -23.23 -4.76 -4.57
CA VAL A 135 -23.43 -6.19 -4.84
C VAL A 135 -24.68 -6.31 -5.73
N GLY A 136 -24.50 -6.56 -7.03
CA GLY A 136 -25.60 -6.70 -8.00
C GLY A 136 -25.60 -5.84 -9.26
N ASP A 137 -24.50 -5.20 -9.68
CA ASP A 137 -24.47 -4.56 -11.03
C ASP A 137 -23.07 -4.68 -11.66
N TYR A 138 -22.78 -5.87 -12.21
CA TYR A 138 -21.59 -6.15 -13.02
C TYR A 138 -22.03 -6.26 -14.49
N THR A 139 -21.97 -5.16 -15.24
CA THR A 139 -22.26 -5.19 -16.69
C THR A 139 -21.27 -4.42 -17.57
N ASP A 140 -20.07 -4.09 -17.08
CA ASP A 140 -19.03 -3.48 -17.92
C ASP A 140 -17.70 -4.24 -17.80
N ILE A 141 -17.67 -5.50 -18.25
CA ILE A 141 -16.44 -6.18 -18.64
C ILE A 141 -16.25 -5.93 -20.14
N ILE A 142 -15.04 -5.47 -20.48
CA ILE A 142 -14.59 -5.15 -21.84
C ILE A 142 -14.91 -6.32 -22.77
N GLU A 143 -15.87 -6.10 -23.69
CA GLU A 143 -16.09 -6.95 -24.85
C GLU A 143 -14.78 -7.05 -25.64
N HIS A 144 -14.29 -8.28 -25.90
CA HIS A 144 -13.73 -8.72 -27.19
C HIS A 144 -13.94 -10.26 -27.30
N SER A 145 -14.99 -10.63 -28.04
CA SER A 145 -15.33 -11.91 -28.72
C SER A 145 -14.14 -12.86 -28.99
N SER A 146 -14.23 -14.19 -28.93
CA SER A 146 -15.26 -15.22 -29.23
C SER A 146 -14.98 -16.48 -28.38
N SER A 147 -15.83 -17.46 -28.09
CA SER A 147 -16.98 -18.09 -28.77
C SER A 147 -17.83 -18.85 -27.73
N GLU A 148 -19.11 -19.07 -28.03
CA GLU A 148 -20.16 -19.69 -27.18
C GLU A 148 -20.71 -18.74 -26.10
N GLU A 149 -21.80 -18.03 -26.46
CA GLU A 149 -22.67 -17.34 -25.51
C GLU A 149 -23.24 -18.37 -24.53
N ILE A 150 -22.62 -18.49 -23.36
CA ILE A 150 -23.27 -19.10 -22.20
C ILE A 150 -24.49 -18.23 -21.87
N ASP A 151 -25.67 -18.83 -21.85
CA ASP A 151 -26.91 -18.16 -21.45
C ASP A 151 -26.90 -17.96 -19.92
N TRP A 152 -26.19 -16.92 -19.48
CA TRP A 152 -25.98 -16.58 -18.08
C TRP A 152 -27.30 -16.33 -17.32
N GLU A 153 -28.39 -16.02 -18.02
CA GLU A 153 -29.71 -15.84 -17.41
C GLU A 153 -30.38 -17.18 -17.04
N SER A 154 -29.83 -18.31 -17.51
CA SER A 154 -30.39 -19.66 -17.33
C SER A 154 -29.72 -20.48 -16.22
N LEU A 155 -28.58 -20.02 -15.69
CA LEU A 155 -27.89 -20.70 -14.60
C LEU A 155 -28.64 -20.51 -13.27
N ASP A 156 -28.75 -21.59 -12.49
CA ASP A 156 -29.24 -21.51 -11.11
C ASP A 156 -28.29 -20.59 -10.33
N PRO A 157 -28.78 -19.61 -9.54
CA PRO A 157 -27.95 -18.80 -8.66
C PRO A 157 -26.96 -19.60 -7.80
N GLU A 158 -27.31 -20.82 -7.36
CA GLU A 158 -26.36 -21.69 -6.62
C GLU A 158 -25.24 -22.27 -7.51
N GLU A 159 -25.50 -22.52 -8.80
CA GLU A 159 -24.49 -22.97 -9.77
C GLU A 159 -23.62 -21.79 -10.25
N PHE A 160 -24.23 -20.62 -10.44
CA PHE A 160 -23.51 -19.38 -10.74
C PHE A 160 -22.59 -18.98 -9.58
N ASP A 161 -23.09 -18.99 -8.34
CA ASP A 161 -22.29 -18.72 -7.15
C ASP A 161 -21.17 -19.76 -7.02
N ALA A 162 -21.46 -21.08 -7.17
CA ALA A 162 -20.42 -22.11 -7.11
C ALA A 162 -19.36 -22.03 -8.23
N LEU A 163 -19.70 -21.48 -9.40
CA LEU A 163 -18.76 -21.23 -10.51
C LEU A 163 -17.91 -19.96 -10.27
N MET A 164 -18.46 -18.97 -9.58
CA MET A 164 -17.81 -17.68 -9.30
C MET A 164 -17.11 -17.64 -7.92
N GLU A 165 -17.35 -18.61 -7.04
CA GLU A 165 -17.17 -18.44 -5.59
C GLU A 165 -15.71 -18.35 -5.08
N GLU A 166 -14.68 -18.68 -5.85
CA GLU A 166 -13.31 -18.64 -5.30
C GLU A 166 -12.20 -18.04 -6.19
N SER A 167 -12.38 -17.84 -7.50
CA SER A 167 -11.24 -17.59 -8.42
C SER A 167 -11.24 -16.27 -9.21
N GLU A 168 -12.22 -15.37 -9.04
CA GLU A 168 -12.34 -14.24 -9.98
C GLU A 168 -12.28 -12.84 -9.37
N ILE A 169 -12.34 -12.68 -8.06
CA ILE A 169 -12.37 -11.35 -7.45
C ILE A 169 -11.01 -10.98 -6.83
N PRO A 170 -10.43 -9.81 -7.18
CA PRO A 170 -9.25 -9.27 -6.51
C PRO A 170 -9.37 -9.34 -5.00
N LYS A 171 -8.43 -10.05 -4.36
CA LYS A 171 -8.44 -10.27 -2.92
C LYS A 171 -7.62 -9.20 -2.22
N LEU A 172 -8.23 -8.46 -1.29
CA LEU A 172 -7.52 -7.49 -0.49
C LEU A 172 -6.52 -8.20 0.44
N ILE A 173 -5.23 -7.93 0.26
CA ILE A 173 -4.15 -8.53 1.06
C ILE A 173 -3.73 -7.62 2.20
N SER A 174 -3.56 -6.34 1.92
CA SER A 174 -3.11 -5.37 2.93
C SER A 174 -3.53 -3.96 2.59
N GLN A 175 -3.46 -3.08 3.59
CA GLN A 175 -3.74 -1.65 3.46
C GLN A 175 -2.58 -0.88 4.05
N HIS A 176 -2.25 0.26 3.45
CA HIS A 176 -1.09 1.07 3.83
C HIS A 176 -1.44 2.56 3.83
N LEU A 177 -0.76 3.33 4.68
CA LEU A 177 -0.87 4.80 4.70
C LEU A 177 0.09 5.48 3.72
N LEU A 178 1.18 4.80 3.36
CA LEU A 178 2.20 5.29 2.45
C LEU A 178 2.18 4.46 1.17
N ARG A 179 2.22 5.16 0.04
CA ARG A 179 2.23 4.53 -1.28
C ARG A 179 3.45 3.64 -1.49
N GLU A 180 4.62 4.12 -1.09
CA GLU A 180 5.90 3.41 -1.24
C GLU A 180 5.86 2.05 -0.53
N THR A 181 5.30 1.97 0.67
CA THR A 181 5.13 0.71 1.41
C THR A 181 4.14 -0.23 0.73
N ALA A 182 3.06 0.30 0.14
CA ALA A 182 2.14 -0.50 -0.67
C ALA A 182 2.81 -1.03 -1.94
N GLU A 183 3.64 -0.22 -2.60
CA GLU A 183 4.43 -0.57 -3.79
C GLU A 183 5.43 -1.68 -3.50
N GLU A 184 6.16 -1.59 -2.39
CA GLU A 184 7.04 -2.65 -1.92
C GLU A 184 6.25 -3.94 -1.61
N THR A 185 5.13 -3.83 -0.91
CA THR A 185 4.30 -4.98 -0.56
C THR A 185 3.72 -5.67 -1.80
N ALA A 186 3.20 -4.90 -2.76
CA ALA A 186 2.69 -5.44 -4.02
C ALA A 186 3.80 -6.09 -4.85
N GLU A 187 4.99 -5.50 -4.87
CA GLU A 187 6.15 -6.10 -5.56
C GLU A 187 6.56 -7.44 -4.95
N LEU A 188 6.68 -7.50 -3.62
CA LEU A 188 7.02 -8.74 -2.90
C LEU A 188 5.95 -9.82 -3.11
N LEU A 189 4.67 -9.43 -3.05
CA LEU A 189 3.56 -10.32 -3.27
C LEU A 189 3.59 -10.89 -4.69
N HIS A 190 3.76 -10.03 -5.70
CA HIS A 190 3.88 -10.45 -7.10
C HIS A 190 5.03 -11.44 -7.30
N GLN A 191 6.22 -11.14 -6.76
CA GLN A 191 7.38 -12.03 -6.82
C GLN A 191 7.11 -13.38 -6.14
N GLN A 192 6.48 -13.36 -4.97
CA GLN A 192 6.11 -14.58 -4.25
C GLN A 192 5.17 -15.46 -5.07
N TYR A 193 4.14 -14.88 -5.69
CA TYR A 193 3.23 -15.62 -6.55
C TYR A 193 3.97 -16.24 -7.73
N ILE A 194 4.83 -15.51 -8.42
CA ILE A 194 5.55 -16.06 -9.58
C ILE A 194 6.43 -17.27 -9.20
N LEU A 195 6.96 -17.29 -7.98
CA LEU A 195 7.78 -18.38 -7.46
C LEU A 195 6.95 -19.56 -6.93
N ASP A 196 5.66 -19.37 -6.65
CA ASP A 196 4.77 -20.44 -6.23
C ASP A 196 4.60 -21.48 -7.36
N ARG A 197 4.67 -22.76 -7.00
CA ARG A 197 4.61 -23.90 -7.94
C ARG A 197 3.23 -24.10 -8.54
N HIS A 198 2.22 -23.47 -7.96
CA HIS A 198 0.85 -23.48 -8.46
C HIS A 198 0.57 -22.33 -9.42
N THR A 199 1.53 -21.41 -9.60
CA THR A 199 1.39 -20.37 -10.60
C THR A 199 1.62 -20.98 -11.97
N PRO A 200 0.59 -20.96 -12.83
CA PRO A 200 0.67 -21.49 -14.18
C PRO A 200 1.83 -20.85 -14.92
N ASN A 201 2.41 -21.61 -15.83
CA ASN A 201 3.56 -21.12 -16.57
C ASN A 201 3.17 -19.87 -17.34
N LEU A 202 4.08 -18.89 -17.45
CA LEU A 202 3.87 -17.62 -18.17
C LEU A 202 3.29 -17.80 -19.58
N PHE A 203 3.46 -18.98 -20.17
CA PHE A 203 3.04 -19.31 -21.53
C PHE A 203 1.62 -19.86 -21.60
N GLU A 204 1.03 -20.28 -20.47
CA GLU A 204 -0.40 -20.57 -20.37
C GLU A 204 -1.27 -19.29 -20.44
N PHE A 205 -0.64 -18.11 -20.54
CA PHE A 205 -1.31 -16.82 -20.62
C PHE A 205 -1.61 -16.43 -22.07
N ASP A 206 -2.63 -15.60 -22.23
CA ASP A 206 -3.20 -15.08 -23.49
C ASP A 206 -2.19 -14.96 -24.65
N TRP A 207 -2.36 -15.86 -25.63
CA TRP A 207 -1.55 -15.98 -26.83
C TRP A 207 -1.49 -14.66 -27.61
N VAL A 208 -2.55 -13.84 -27.55
CA VAL A 208 -2.65 -12.60 -28.33
C VAL A 208 -1.65 -11.55 -27.87
N ARG A 209 -1.49 -11.35 -26.55
CA ARG A 209 -0.49 -10.41 -26.02
C ARG A 209 0.93 -10.92 -26.18
N MET A 210 1.11 -12.24 -26.14
CA MET A 210 2.43 -12.85 -26.31
C MET A 210 2.94 -12.79 -27.75
N ILE A 211 2.05 -12.80 -28.76
CA ILE A 211 2.44 -12.63 -30.18
C ILE A 211 3.14 -11.29 -30.43
N GLU A 212 2.73 -10.23 -29.72
CA GLU A 212 3.35 -8.91 -29.86
C GLU A 212 4.65 -8.76 -29.05
N PHE A 213 4.92 -9.70 -28.13
CA PHE A 213 6.09 -9.67 -27.27
C PHE A 213 7.32 -10.29 -27.96
N ASP A 214 8.27 -9.43 -28.35
CA ASP A 214 9.55 -9.89 -28.90
C ASP A 214 10.49 -10.39 -27.80
N MET A 215 10.35 -11.68 -27.48
CA MET A 215 11.17 -12.37 -26.48
C MET A 215 12.67 -12.32 -26.79
N ASN A 216 13.08 -12.31 -28.06
CA ASN A 216 14.49 -12.21 -28.44
C ASN A 216 15.04 -10.81 -28.12
N ALA A 217 14.30 -9.77 -28.49
CA ALA A 217 14.66 -8.39 -28.12
C ALA A 217 14.69 -8.21 -26.61
N TRP A 218 13.74 -8.80 -25.88
CA TRP A 218 13.71 -8.76 -24.42
C TRP A 218 14.91 -9.46 -23.79
N CYS A 219 15.26 -10.67 -24.22
CA CYS A 219 16.45 -11.38 -23.75
C CYS A 219 17.73 -10.57 -24.02
N ALA A 220 17.88 -10.02 -25.23
CA ALA A 220 19.01 -9.17 -25.59
C ALA A 220 19.10 -7.91 -24.70
N ALA A 221 17.98 -7.25 -24.43
CA ALA A 221 17.91 -6.07 -23.57
C ALA A 221 18.24 -6.36 -22.10
N ASN A 222 18.04 -7.60 -21.65
CA ASN A 222 18.32 -8.03 -20.28
C ASN A 222 19.63 -8.83 -20.15
N GLY A 223 20.45 -8.90 -21.21
CA GLY A 223 21.75 -9.57 -21.17
C GLY A 223 21.67 -11.09 -21.06
N LEU A 224 20.54 -11.68 -21.45
CA LEU A 224 20.33 -13.12 -21.46
C LEU A 224 20.80 -13.71 -22.80
N PRO A 225 21.39 -14.91 -22.81
CA PRO A 225 21.84 -15.54 -24.04
C PRO A 225 20.65 -15.75 -24.98
N LEU A 226 20.79 -15.28 -26.23
CA LEU A 226 19.81 -15.53 -27.27
C LEU A 226 19.73 -17.03 -27.55
N GLN A 227 18.53 -17.57 -27.44
CA GLN A 227 18.20 -18.95 -27.84
C GLN A 227 18.17 -19.06 -29.36
N GLN A 228 18.18 -20.28 -29.90
CA GLN A 228 18.31 -20.49 -31.34
C GLN A 228 17.11 -19.89 -32.10
N PRO A 229 17.34 -19.23 -33.25
CA PRO A 229 16.28 -18.55 -34.01
C PRO A 229 15.22 -19.48 -34.61
N GLU A 230 15.43 -20.80 -34.56
CA GLU A 230 14.50 -21.81 -35.07
C GLU A 230 13.63 -22.45 -33.98
N GLN A 231 13.83 -22.08 -32.72
CA GLN A 231 13.08 -22.65 -31.61
C GLN A 231 11.66 -22.08 -31.54
N ASP A 232 10.69 -22.95 -31.23
CA ASP A 232 9.33 -22.52 -30.99
C ASP A 232 9.27 -21.58 -29.76
N TRP A 233 8.51 -20.49 -29.88
CA TRP A 233 8.44 -19.44 -28.87
C TRP A 233 7.94 -19.98 -27.51
N TRP A 234 7.06 -20.99 -27.51
CA TRP A 234 6.56 -21.63 -26.29
C TRP A 234 7.68 -22.34 -25.55
N GLU A 235 8.45 -23.15 -26.28
CA GLU A 235 9.59 -23.89 -25.72
C GLU A 235 10.67 -22.93 -25.22
N MET A 236 10.97 -21.89 -25.99
CA MET A 236 11.95 -20.86 -25.62
C MET A 236 11.52 -20.14 -24.35
N GLY A 237 10.25 -19.78 -24.28
CA GLY A 237 9.64 -19.17 -23.12
C GLY A 237 9.73 -20.04 -21.87
N HIS A 238 9.24 -21.27 -21.95
CA HIS A 238 9.26 -22.21 -20.83
C HIS A 238 10.68 -22.42 -20.32
N GLN A 239 11.65 -22.61 -21.22
CA GLN A 239 13.06 -22.72 -20.85
C GLN A 239 13.58 -21.47 -20.16
N LEU A 240 13.21 -20.27 -20.65
CA LEU A 240 13.62 -19.02 -20.03
C LEU A 240 13.07 -18.90 -18.61
N VAL A 241 11.78 -19.15 -18.40
CA VAL A 241 11.18 -19.08 -17.06
C VAL A 241 11.82 -20.09 -16.11
N GLU A 242 12.01 -21.33 -16.54
CA GLU A 242 12.67 -22.37 -15.74
C GLU A 242 14.13 -22.03 -15.42
N GLU A 243 14.87 -21.44 -16.37
CA GLU A 243 16.23 -20.99 -16.14
C GLU A 243 16.27 -19.85 -15.12
N LEU A 244 15.40 -18.84 -15.27
CA LEU A 244 15.31 -17.71 -14.32
C LEU A 244 14.91 -18.20 -12.92
N LYS A 245 13.98 -19.14 -12.81
CA LYS A 245 13.60 -19.78 -11.53
C LYS A 245 14.77 -20.56 -10.92
N THR A 246 15.45 -21.38 -11.72
CA THR A 246 16.58 -22.21 -11.28
C THR A 246 17.76 -21.35 -10.80
N GLN A 247 18.04 -20.25 -11.49
CA GLN A 247 19.08 -19.30 -11.12
C GLN A 247 18.65 -18.29 -10.03
N GLN A 248 17.40 -18.35 -9.55
CA GLN A 248 16.82 -17.41 -8.58
C GLN A 248 16.92 -15.95 -9.04
N GLN A 249 16.76 -15.68 -10.33
CA GLN A 249 16.73 -14.33 -10.89
C GLN A 249 15.32 -13.73 -10.76
N VAL A 250 14.85 -13.55 -9.51
CA VAL A 250 13.47 -13.19 -9.18
C VAL A 250 13.05 -11.86 -9.80
N GLU A 251 13.96 -10.90 -9.85
CA GLU A 251 13.74 -9.55 -10.36
C GLU A 251 13.56 -9.54 -11.87
N LEU A 252 14.37 -10.33 -12.59
CA LEU A 252 14.23 -10.50 -14.04
C LEU A 252 12.98 -11.29 -14.37
N LEU A 253 12.64 -12.29 -13.56
CA LEU A 253 11.41 -13.05 -13.70
C LEU A 253 10.17 -12.17 -13.45
N SER A 254 10.17 -11.37 -12.38
CA SER A 254 9.15 -10.36 -12.09
C SER A 254 9.00 -9.34 -13.22
N LYS A 255 10.12 -8.87 -13.78
CA LYS A 255 10.11 -7.98 -14.93
C LYS A 255 9.51 -8.65 -16.17
N LEU A 256 9.91 -9.89 -16.48
CA LEU A 256 9.38 -10.65 -17.60
C LEU A 256 7.86 -10.76 -17.50
N TRP A 257 7.36 -11.16 -16.33
CA TRP A 257 5.92 -11.27 -16.06
C TRP A 257 5.18 -9.95 -16.30
N LYS A 258 5.70 -8.83 -15.79
CA LYS A 258 5.06 -7.52 -15.98
C LYS A 258 5.02 -7.08 -17.43
N ASP A 259 6.08 -7.39 -18.18
CA ASP A 259 6.22 -7.00 -19.58
C ASP A 259 5.36 -7.88 -20.51
N THR A 260 5.00 -9.10 -20.11
CA THR A 260 4.22 -10.06 -20.92
C THR A 260 2.77 -10.23 -20.46
N ALA A 261 2.58 -10.64 -19.21
CA ALA A 261 1.30 -11.05 -18.66
C ALA A 261 0.64 -9.94 -17.83
N GLY A 262 1.45 -9.11 -17.16
CA GLY A 262 1.01 -8.04 -16.27
C GLY A 262 1.37 -8.31 -14.82
N ARG A 263 0.63 -7.68 -13.89
CA ARG A 263 0.90 -7.72 -12.45
C ARG A 263 -0.07 -8.67 -11.76
N LEU A 264 0.45 -9.56 -10.92
CA LEU A 264 -0.32 -10.44 -10.03
C LEU A 264 -0.70 -9.76 -8.71
N ALA A 265 -0.16 -8.57 -8.46
CA ALA A 265 -0.53 -7.73 -7.34
C ALA A 265 -0.58 -6.28 -7.78
N VAL A 266 -1.64 -5.59 -7.39
CA VAL A 266 -1.89 -4.20 -7.78
C VAL A 266 -2.23 -3.35 -6.58
N ILE A 267 -2.13 -2.03 -6.76
CA ILE A 267 -2.42 -1.04 -5.73
C ILE A 267 -3.61 -0.21 -6.19
N GLN A 268 -4.58 -0.08 -5.30
CA GLN A 268 -5.70 0.81 -5.47
C GLN A 268 -5.65 1.90 -4.40
N GLU A 269 -5.82 3.14 -4.81
CA GLU A 269 -6.06 4.25 -3.90
C GLU A 269 -7.53 4.24 -3.48
N GLN A 270 -7.79 4.25 -2.17
CA GLN A 270 -9.14 4.30 -1.61
C GLN A 270 -9.27 5.50 -0.69
N SER A 271 -10.26 6.35 -0.96
CA SER A 271 -10.62 7.45 -0.09
C SER A 271 -11.54 6.97 1.03
N VAL A 272 -11.17 7.28 2.27
CA VAL A 272 -12.00 7.05 3.45
C VAL A 272 -13.24 7.95 3.35
N ASN A 273 -14.43 7.39 3.51
CA ASN A 273 -15.71 8.11 3.37
C ASN A 273 -16.41 8.41 4.71
N HIS A 274 -15.95 7.83 5.81
CA HIS A 274 -16.47 8.07 7.16
C HIS A 274 -15.34 7.97 8.20
N ASN A 275 -15.55 8.53 9.39
CA ASN A 275 -14.58 8.39 10.48
C ASN A 275 -14.45 6.91 10.88
N CYS A 276 -13.24 6.37 10.82
CA CYS A 276 -12.96 4.99 11.22
C CYS A 276 -11.55 4.90 11.83
N TYR A 277 -11.06 3.68 12.08
CA TYR A 277 -9.71 3.46 12.59
C TYR A 277 -8.94 2.51 11.68
N PHE A 278 -7.71 2.90 11.34
CA PHE A 278 -6.75 2.05 10.68
C PHE A 278 -5.98 1.22 11.71
N LYS A 279 -6.20 -0.09 11.70
CA LYS A 279 -5.45 -1.00 12.56
C LYS A 279 -4.14 -1.37 11.90
N VAL A 280 -3.03 -0.98 12.54
CA VAL A 280 -1.70 -1.40 12.11
C VAL A 280 -1.53 -2.88 12.47
N THR A 281 -1.86 -3.77 11.54
CA THR A 281 -1.46 -5.18 11.60
C THR A 281 0.04 -5.25 11.38
N ARG A 282 0.77 -5.84 12.35
CA ARG A 282 2.25 -5.83 12.41
C ARG A 282 2.91 -6.19 11.08
N SER A 283 3.56 -5.19 10.48
CA SER A 283 4.84 -5.30 9.75
C SER A 283 5.35 -3.88 9.45
N LEU A 284 6.05 -3.28 10.41
CA LEU A 284 7.13 -2.31 10.18
C LEU A 284 8.43 -2.99 10.65
#